data_AF-A0A954Z2W8-F1
#
_entry.id   AF-A0A954Z2W8-F1
#
_cell.length_a   1.000
_cell.length_b   1.000
_cell.length_c   1.000
_cell.angle_alpha   90.00
_cell.angle_beta   90.00
_cell.angle_gamma   90.00
#
_symmetry.space_group_name_H-M   'P 1'
#
loop_
_entity.id
_entity.type
_entity.pdbx_description
1 polymer ?
#
loop_
_entity_poly.entity_id
_entity_poly.type
_entity_poly.pdbx_seq_one_letter_code
_entity_poly.pdbx_strand_id
1 'polypeptide(L)'
;MEFQVHQQRPRELRWFHASSMLFGDWGTSRLYVLGLALFYSAGASFYHVIGMCLLMTAVAWAYTIVCRCFQDGGGVYSAARAVNRRVAVVGAMLLFASYVITAAISAVAAFRYLGFTVEESPPLAILSIGAIGAINFIGPKSAGRFATIIAVATLVVTVILGALCLPHLGEGLKHISFTPRTVGVEWVSFVHIILALSGVEAIANMTGVMV
;
A
#
# COMPACT_ATOMS: atom_id res chain seq x y z
N MET A 1 9.85 14.96 41.84
CA MET A 1 10.30 14.01 40.80
C MET A 1 9.08 13.27 40.30
N GLU A 2 8.45 13.77 39.23
CA GLU A 2 7.37 13.04 38.57
C GLU A 2 7.95 11.84 37.84
N PHE A 3 7.59 10.63 38.27
CA PHE A 3 7.78 9.43 37.47
C PHE A 3 6.81 9.50 36.29
N GLN A 4 7.25 10.07 35.16
CA GLN A 4 6.64 9.74 33.88
C GLN A 4 6.95 8.27 33.59
N VAL A 5 6.04 7.38 34.01
CA VAL A 5 5.97 6.05 33.45
C VAL A 5 5.70 6.25 31.96
N HIS A 6 6.73 6.12 31.12
CA HIS A 6 6.54 5.90 29.69
C HIS A 6 5.72 4.62 29.58
N GLN A 7 4.38 4.75 29.49
CA GLN A 7 3.53 3.67 29.03
C GLN A 7 3.91 3.41 27.58
N GLN A 8 4.94 2.60 27.37
CA GLN A 8 5.19 2.00 26.07
C GLN A 8 3.94 1.22 25.69
N ARG A 9 3.41 1.49 24.49
CA ARG A 9 2.28 0.72 23.98
C ARG A 9 2.63 -0.77 24.04
N PRO A 10 1.74 -1.63 24.56
CA PRO A 10 2.04 -3.04 24.67
C PRO A 10 2.31 -3.61 23.27
N ARG A 11 3.49 -4.22 23.11
CA ARG A 11 3.90 -4.88 21.87
C ARG A 11 3.24 -6.25 21.81
N GLU A 12 2.10 -6.31 21.14
CA GLU A 12 1.30 -7.54 21.02
C GLU A 12 1.14 -8.00 19.56
N LEU A 13 1.55 -7.18 18.60
CA LEU A 13 1.38 -7.46 17.18
C LEU A 13 2.48 -8.39 16.66
N ARG A 14 2.18 -9.68 16.55
CA ARG A 14 3.10 -10.65 15.94
C ARG A 14 3.35 -10.31 14.46
N TRP A 15 4.56 -10.62 13.97
CA TRP A 15 5.02 -10.30 12.61
C TRP A 15 4.06 -10.72 11.48
N PHE A 16 3.37 -11.86 11.61
CA PHE A 16 2.44 -12.35 10.59
C PHE A 16 1.11 -11.58 10.56
N HIS A 17 0.67 -11.04 11.71
CA HIS A 17 -0.48 -10.12 11.72
C HIS A 17 -0.08 -8.78 11.10
N ALA A 18 1.11 -8.27 11.41
CA ALA A 18 1.65 -7.06 10.80
C ALA A 18 1.81 -7.21 9.28
N SER A 19 2.29 -8.36 8.79
CA SER A 19 2.39 -8.62 7.35
C SER A 19 1.02 -8.70 6.68
N SER A 20 0.00 -9.24 7.36
CA SER A 20 -1.36 -9.24 6.82
C SER A 20 -1.99 -7.84 6.77
N MET A 21 -1.68 -6.97 7.73
CA MET A 21 -2.11 -5.58 7.73
C MET A 21 -1.37 -4.79 6.63
N LEU A 22 -0.06 -5.01 6.48
CA LEU A 22 0.72 -4.47 5.37
C LEU A 22 0.14 -4.92 4.02
N PHE A 23 -0.22 -6.20 3.88
CA PHE A 23 -0.85 -6.70 2.67
C PHE A 23 -2.20 -6.04 2.39
N GLY A 24 -2.96 -5.65 3.40
CA GLY A 24 -4.19 -4.88 3.20
C GLY A 24 -3.95 -3.51 2.53
N ASP A 25 -2.94 -2.78 3.02
CA ASP A 25 -2.61 -1.44 2.51
C ASP A 25 -1.86 -1.48 1.17
N TRP A 26 -0.96 -2.45 1.00
CA TRP A 26 -0.11 -2.59 -0.17
C TRP A 26 -0.69 -3.52 -1.26
N GLY A 27 -1.30 -4.63 -0.86
CA GLY A 27 -1.75 -5.68 -1.78
C GLY A 27 -2.95 -5.26 -2.61
N THR A 28 -3.81 -4.40 -2.08
CA THR A 28 -4.96 -3.82 -2.82
C THR A 28 -4.49 -2.94 -3.97
N SER A 29 -3.36 -2.24 -3.82
CA SER A 29 -2.79 -1.34 -4.82
C SER A 29 -2.40 -2.04 -6.12
N ARG A 30 -1.95 -3.29 -6.00
CA ARG A 30 -1.53 -4.12 -7.13
C ARG A 30 -2.63 -4.26 -8.17
N LEU A 31 -3.89 -4.42 -7.73
CA LEU A 31 -5.00 -4.76 -8.64
C LEU A 31 -5.27 -3.63 -9.63
N TYR A 32 -5.37 -2.39 -9.16
CA TYR A 32 -5.61 -1.26 -10.05
C TYR A 32 -4.35 -0.80 -10.77
N VAL A 33 -3.16 -0.91 -10.17
CA VAL A 33 -1.90 -0.50 -10.83
C VAL A 33 -1.55 -1.37 -12.03
N LEU A 34 -1.81 -2.68 -11.98
CA LEU A 34 -1.60 -3.53 -13.16
C LEU A 34 -2.51 -3.09 -14.33
N GLY A 35 -3.76 -2.71 -14.04
CA GLY A 35 -4.67 -2.14 -15.03
C GLY A 35 -4.17 -0.81 -15.60
N LEU A 36 -3.71 0.11 -14.74
CA LEU A 36 -3.14 1.40 -15.16
C LEU A 36 -1.87 1.20 -16.00
N ALA A 37 -1.01 0.25 -15.64
CA ALA A 37 0.21 -0.05 -16.38
C ALA A 37 -0.09 -0.48 -17.82
N LEU A 38 -1.07 -1.37 -17.99
CA LEU A 38 -1.54 -1.78 -19.32
C LEU A 38 -2.22 -0.63 -20.07
N PHE A 39 -3.01 0.20 -19.38
CA PHE A 39 -3.70 1.33 -20.00
C PHE A 39 -2.73 2.40 -20.55
N TYR A 40 -1.73 2.81 -19.77
CA TYR A 40 -0.80 3.87 -20.18
C TYR A 40 0.37 3.38 -21.03
N SER A 41 0.83 2.15 -20.81
CA SER A 41 2.09 1.65 -21.36
C SER A 41 1.92 0.43 -22.29
N ALA A 42 0.75 -0.22 -22.29
CA ALA A 42 0.44 -1.37 -23.13
C ALA A 42 1.59 -2.39 -23.18
N GLY A 43 2.21 -2.62 -24.34
CA GLY A 43 3.33 -3.55 -24.50
C GLY A 43 4.60 -3.20 -23.73
N ALA A 44 4.78 -1.93 -23.33
CA ALA A 44 5.91 -1.48 -22.51
C ALA A 44 5.62 -1.56 -20.99
N SER A 45 4.40 -1.94 -20.59
CA SER A 45 4.01 -2.08 -19.18
C SER A 45 4.93 -3.02 -18.39
N PHE A 46 5.40 -4.09 -19.02
CA PHE A 46 6.33 -5.05 -18.42
C PHE A 46 7.60 -4.37 -17.87
N TYR A 47 8.23 -3.49 -18.66
CA TYR A 47 9.44 -2.79 -18.25
C TYR A 47 9.18 -1.78 -17.14
N HIS A 48 8.02 -1.11 -17.17
CA HIS A 48 7.64 -0.17 -16.12
C HIS A 48 7.36 -0.88 -14.80
N VAL A 49 6.72 -2.06 -14.83
CA VAL A 49 6.49 -2.89 -13.65
C VAL A 49 7.82 -3.39 -13.08
N ILE A 50 8.78 -3.81 -13.92
CA ILE A 50 10.13 -4.15 -13.47
C ILE A 50 10.80 -2.95 -12.77
N GLY A 51 10.76 -1.77 -13.40
CA GLY A 51 11.31 -0.54 -12.80
C GLY A 51 10.67 -0.23 -11.44
N MET A 52 9.36 -0.42 -11.33
CA MET A 52 8.62 -0.23 -10.09
C MET A 52 9.01 -1.26 -9.03
N CYS A 53 9.19 -2.53 -9.40
CA CYS A 53 9.67 -3.58 -8.49
C CYS A 53 11.10 -3.30 -7.99
N LEU A 54 11.99 -2.79 -8.84
CA LEU A 54 13.36 -2.41 -8.45
C LEU A 54 13.34 -1.24 -7.47
N LEU A 55 12.59 -0.18 -7.80
CA LEU A 55 12.42 0.98 -6.91
C LEU A 55 11.80 0.56 -5.57
N MET A 56 10.79 -0.31 -5.61
CA MET A 56 10.16 -0.86 -4.42
C MET A 56 11.16 -1.61 -3.55
N THR A 57 12.01 -2.44 -4.15
CA THR A 57 13.03 -3.20 -3.42
C THR A 57 14.02 -2.27 -2.73
N ALA A 58 14.45 -1.21 -3.41
CA ALA A 58 15.33 -0.20 -2.84
C ALA A 58 14.68 0.57 -1.67
N VAL A 59 13.41 0.96 -1.82
CA VAL A 59 12.64 1.63 -0.76
C VAL A 59 12.44 0.67 0.42
N ALA A 60 12.01 -0.57 0.19
CA ALA A 60 11.85 -1.58 1.23
C ALA A 60 13.16 -1.81 2.00
N TRP A 61 14.29 -1.89 1.29
CA TRP A 61 15.62 -1.96 1.92
C TRP A 61 15.87 -0.76 2.83
N ALA A 62 15.63 0.47 2.36
CA ALA A 62 15.79 1.67 3.18
C ALA A 62 14.90 1.62 4.43
N TYR A 63 13.65 1.15 4.32
CA TYR A 63 12.75 0.97 5.45
C TYR A 63 13.26 -0.06 6.47
N THR A 64 14.00 -1.10 6.05
CA THR A 64 14.64 -2.02 7.01
C THR A 64 15.66 -1.30 7.90
N ILE A 65 16.39 -0.33 7.34
CA ILE A 65 17.37 0.47 8.08
C ILE A 65 16.63 1.42 9.04
N VAL A 66 15.61 2.14 8.53
CA VAL A 66 14.80 3.07 9.34
C VAL A 66 14.15 2.35 10.52
N CYS A 67 13.52 1.19 10.31
CA CYS A 67 12.86 0.43 11.38
C CYS A 67 13.84 -0.11 12.43
N ARG A 68 15.11 -0.36 12.06
CA ARG A 68 16.17 -0.72 13.02
C ARG A 68 16.61 0.45 13.88
N CYS A 69 16.69 1.66 13.30
CA CYS A 69 17.10 2.87 14.01
C CYS A 69 15.97 3.49 14.85
N PHE A 70 14.71 3.33 14.43
CA PHE A 70 13.53 3.96 15.04
C PHE A 70 12.50 2.90 15.45
N GLN A 71 12.82 2.13 16.49
CA GLN A 71 12.02 1.00 16.96
C GLN A 71 10.72 1.38 17.66
N ASP A 72 10.61 2.63 18.13
CA ASP A 72 9.39 3.16 18.78
C ASP A 72 8.22 3.35 17.79
N GLY A 73 8.47 3.17 16.49
CA GLY A 73 7.47 3.36 15.43
C GLY A 73 7.18 4.82 15.09
N GLY A 74 6.11 5.06 14.34
CA GLY A 74 5.70 6.41 13.90
C GLY A 74 6.32 6.89 12.59
N GLY A 75 6.95 5.97 11.83
CA GLY A 75 7.29 6.15 10.42
C GLY A 75 8.10 7.43 10.13
N VAL A 76 7.71 8.13 9.06
CA VAL A 76 8.37 9.34 8.58
C VAL A 76 8.44 10.44 9.65
N TYR A 77 7.41 10.61 10.48
CA TYR A 77 7.39 11.65 11.50
C TYR A 77 8.48 11.44 12.55
N SER A 78 8.56 10.23 13.12
CA SER A 78 9.54 9.90 14.16
C SER A 78 10.97 10.01 13.63
N ALA A 79 11.22 9.49 12.42
CA ALA A 79 12.54 9.55 11.81
C ALA A 79 12.96 11.00 11.46
N ALA A 80 12.06 11.78 10.86
CA ALA A 80 12.36 13.17 10.49
C ALA A 80 12.49 14.10 11.70
N ARG A 81 11.79 13.80 12.80
CA ARG A 81 11.88 14.59 14.04
C ARG A 81 13.28 14.55 14.65
N ALA A 82 14.02 13.46 14.47
CA ALA A 82 15.42 13.36 14.91
C ALA A 82 16.35 14.34 14.16
N VAL A 83 15.97 14.76 12.95
CA VAL A 83 16.73 15.73 12.16
C VAL A 83 16.22 17.15 12.38
N ASN A 84 14.94 17.41 12.13
CA ASN A 84 14.34 18.73 12.28
C ASN A 84 12.81 18.65 12.45
N ARG A 85 12.28 19.37 13.45
CA ARG A 85 10.84 19.42 13.73
C ARG A 85 10.00 19.92 12.54
N ARG A 86 10.50 20.85 11.74
CA ARG A 86 9.76 21.36 10.57
C ARG A 86 9.58 20.29 9.49
N VAL A 87 10.65 19.55 9.20
CA VAL A 87 10.62 18.44 8.22
C VAL A 87 9.70 17.32 8.72
N ALA A 88 9.69 17.05 10.03
CA ALA A 88 8.77 16.07 10.61
C ALA A 88 7.30 16.44 10.41
N VAL A 89 6.94 17.71 10.63
CA VAL A 89 5.55 18.17 10.42
C VAL A 89 5.16 18.06 8.95
N VAL A 90 6.03 18.49 8.02
CA VAL A 90 5.78 18.35 6.58
C VAL A 90 5.61 16.87 6.20
N GLY A 91 6.50 15.99 6.67
CA GLY A 91 6.40 14.56 6.43
C GLY A 91 5.11 13.94 6.97
N ALA A 92 4.68 14.34 8.18
CA ALA A 92 3.42 13.88 8.75
C ALA A 92 2.19 14.36 7.96
N MET A 93 2.17 15.59 7.47
CA MET A 93 1.06 16.09 6.64
C MET A 93 0.99 15.38 5.29
N LEU A 94 2.14 15.12 4.66
CA LEU A 94 2.20 14.34 3.42
C LEU A 94 1.73 12.90 3.65
N LEU A 95 2.11 12.29 4.77
CA LEU A 95 1.69 10.95 5.14
C LEU A 95 0.17 10.89 5.41
N PHE A 96 -0.38 11.89 6.09
CA PHE A 96 -1.82 12.02 6.29
C PHE A 96 -2.57 12.13 4.96
N ALA A 97 -2.10 12.99 4.05
CA ALA A 97 -2.68 13.12 2.71
C ALA A 97 -2.61 11.79 1.93
N SER A 98 -1.48 11.08 1.99
CA SER A 98 -1.32 9.77 1.37
C SER A 98 -2.33 8.75 1.90
N TYR A 99 -2.56 8.70 3.21
CA TYR A 99 -3.55 7.78 3.78
C TYR A 99 -4.99 8.12 3.38
N VAL A 100 -5.36 9.40 3.33
CA VAL A 100 -6.69 9.83 2.88
C VAL A 100 -6.92 9.45 1.41
N ILE A 101 -5.94 9.71 0.55
CA ILE A 101 -6.02 9.36 -0.88
C ILE A 101 -6.07 7.84 -1.06
N THR A 102 -5.27 7.09 -0.31
CA THR A 102 -5.23 5.63 -0.39
C THR A 102 -6.57 5.02 0.02
N ALA A 103 -7.17 5.50 1.11
CA ALA A 103 -8.49 5.05 1.54
C ALA A 103 -9.56 5.36 0.48
N ALA A 104 -9.54 6.57 -0.10
CA ALA A 104 -10.49 6.97 -1.12
C ALA A 104 -10.37 6.13 -2.40
N ILE A 105 -9.15 5.99 -2.96
CA ILE A 105 -8.92 5.20 -4.17
C ILE A 105 -9.26 3.73 -3.94
N SER A 106 -8.89 3.16 -2.80
CA SER A 106 -9.16 1.76 -2.48
C SER A 106 -10.66 1.48 -2.36
N ALA A 107 -11.42 2.37 -1.68
CA ALA A 107 -12.86 2.23 -1.54
C ALA A 107 -13.59 2.38 -2.88
N VAL A 108 -13.23 3.37 -3.69
CA VAL A 108 -13.80 3.55 -5.04
C VAL A 108 -13.48 2.34 -5.93
N ALA A 109 -12.21 1.90 -5.94
CA ALA A 109 -11.80 0.74 -6.72
C ALA A 109 -12.56 -0.54 -6.30
N ALA A 110 -12.82 -0.74 -5.01
CA ALA A 110 -13.60 -1.88 -4.52
C ALA A 110 -15.01 -1.90 -5.11
N PHE A 111 -15.75 -0.78 -5.09
CA PHE A 111 -17.08 -0.72 -5.71
C PHE A 111 -17.03 -0.87 -7.23
N ARG A 112 -16.00 -0.34 -7.88
CA ARG A 112 -15.75 -0.56 -9.31
C ARG A 112 -15.54 -2.04 -9.64
N TYR A 113 -14.82 -2.79 -8.80
CA TYR A 113 -14.64 -4.24 -8.96
C TYR A 113 -15.93 -5.02 -8.72
N LEU A 114 -16.83 -4.54 -7.86
CA LEU A 114 -18.15 -5.13 -7.63
C LEU A 114 -19.16 -4.84 -8.76
N GLY A 115 -18.78 -4.03 -9.75
CA GLY A 115 -19.60 -3.74 -10.93
C GLY A 115 -20.40 -2.43 -10.86
N PHE A 116 -20.21 -1.60 -9.83
CA PHE A 116 -20.89 -0.31 -9.73
C PHE A 116 -20.36 0.70 -10.77
N THR A 117 -21.26 1.60 -11.18
CA THR A 117 -20.93 2.64 -12.17
C THR A 117 -19.98 3.70 -11.59
N VAL A 118 -19.43 4.54 -12.46
CA VAL A 118 -18.54 5.65 -12.06
C VAL A 118 -19.28 6.67 -11.19
N GLU A 119 -20.59 6.80 -11.36
CA GLU A 119 -21.44 7.73 -10.62
C GLU A 119 -21.85 7.17 -9.25
N GLU A 120 -22.10 5.86 -9.16
CA GLU A 120 -22.50 5.20 -7.91
C GLU A 120 -21.33 4.89 -6.98
N SER A 121 -20.12 4.68 -7.52
CA SER A 121 -18.96 4.26 -6.72
C SER A 121 -18.52 5.30 -5.67
N PRO A 122 -18.40 6.61 -5.97
CA PRO A 122 -17.98 7.61 -4.99
C PRO A 122 -18.90 7.75 -3.76
N PRO A 123 -20.24 7.89 -3.87
CA PRO A 123 -21.09 8.02 -2.69
C PRO A 123 -21.07 6.76 -1.81
N LEU A 124 -21.01 5.56 -2.42
CA LEU A 124 -20.87 4.30 -1.69
C LEU A 124 -19.50 4.19 -1.00
N ALA A 125 -18.43 4.66 -1.65
CA ALA A 125 -17.10 4.74 -1.05
C ALA A 125 -17.10 5.63 0.20
N ILE A 126 -17.68 6.83 0.11
CA ILE A 126 -17.80 7.75 1.26
C ILE A 126 -18.57 7.09 2.42
N LEU A 127 -19.71 6.46 2.11
CA LEU A 127 -20.51 5.76 3.11
C LEU A 127 -19.71 4.63 3.77
N SER A 128 -18.99 3.83 2.99
CA SER A 128 -18.19 2.71 3.50
C SER A 128 -17.03 3.18 4.39
N ILE A 129 -16.33 4.26 4.00
CA ILE A 129 -15.26 4.85 4.81
C ILE A 129 -15.82 5.40 6.11
N GLY A 130 -16.98 6.07 6.07
CA GLY A 130 -17.68 6.54 7.26
C GLY A 130 -18.08 5.39 8.20
N ALA A 131 -18.62 4.31 7.67
CA ALA A 131 -18.98 3.12 8.44
C ALA A 131 -17.75 2.45 9.07
N ILE A 132 -16.66 2.26 8.32
CA ILE A 132 -15.39 1.74 8.85
C ILE A 132 -14.82 2.67 9.92
N GLY A 133 -14.92 3.99 9.73
CA GLY A 133 -14.53 5.00 10.71
C GLY A 133 -15.32 4.88 12.01
N ALA A 134 -16.65 4.67 11.94
CA ALA A 134 -17.49 4.45 13.11
C ALA A 134 -17.14 3.14 13.84
N ILE A 135 -16.88 2.06 13.09
CA ILE A 135 -16.44 0.78 13.67
C ILE A 135 -15.08 0.96 14.38
N ASN A 136 -14.15 1.68 13.76
CA ASN A 136 -12.84 1.98 14.34
C ASN A 136 -12.94 2.84 15.61
N PHE A 137 -13.90 3.77 15.68
CA PHE A 137 -14.15 4.58 16.87
C PHE A 137 -14.58 3.74 18.08
N ILE A 138 -15.33 2.66 17.87
CA ILE A 138 -15.77 1.74 18.93
C ILE A 138 -14.62 0.83 19.40
N GLY A 139 -13.59 0.62 18.57
CA GLY A 139 -12.40 -0.16 18.90
C GLY A 139 -12.54 -1.64 18.55
N PRO A 140 -12.16 -2.06 17.33
CA PRO A 140 -12.28 -3.45 16.91
C PRO A 140 -11.26 -4.34 17.65
N LYS A 141 -11.75 -5.24 18.49
CA LYS A 141 -10.93 -6.17 19.30
C LYS A 141 -10.18 -7.23 18.48
N SER A 142 -10.53 -7.42 17.20
CA SER A 142 -10.05 -8.54 16.37
C SER A 142 -9.62 -8.16 14.95
N ALA A 143 -9.38 -6.88 14.67
CA ALA A 143 -9.05 -6.39 13.32
C ALA A 143 -7.87 -7.13 12.67
N GLY A 144 -6.83 -7.46 13.44
CA GLY A 144 -5.68 -8.22 12.93
C GLY A 144 -6.00 -9.63 12.45
N ARG A 145 -6.83 -10.38 13.18
CA ARG A 145 -7.25 -11.73 12.78
C ARG A 145 -8.11 -11.70 11.51
N PHE A 146 -9.01 -10.73 11.42
CA PHE A 146 -9.84 -10.54 10.23
C PHE A 146 -8.99 -10.19 9.00
N ALA A 147 -8.03 -9.28 9.15
CA ALA A 147 -7.08 -8.93 8.09
C ALA A 147 -6.26 -10.14 7.62
N THR A 148 -5.83 -11.02 8.54
CA THR A 148 -5.11 -12.25 8.17
C THR A 148 -5.96 -13.20 7.33
N ILE A 149 -7.23 -13.41 7.69
CA ILE A 149 -8.13 -14.27 6.90
C ILE A 149 -8.30 -13.73 5.48
N ILE A 150 -8.56 -12.42 5.35
CA ILE A 150 -8.70 -11.76 4.05
C ILE A 150 -7.40 -11.86 3.25
N ALA A 151 -6.25 -11.60 3.88
CA ALA A 151 -4.96 -11.65 3.21
C ALA A 151 -4.66 -13.07 2.65
N VAL A 152 -4.93 -14.11 3.44
CA VAL A 152 -4.76 -15.51 3.00
C VAL A 152 -5.73 -15.85 1.88
N ALA A 153 -7.00 -15.47 1.98
CA ALA A 153 -7.99 -15.69 0.93
C ALA A 153 -7.58 -15.01 -0.39
N THR A 154 -7.18 -13.75 -0.33
CA THR A 154 -6.70 -12.99 -1.49
C THR A 154 -5.43 -13.61 -2.08
N LEU A 155 -4.50 -14.09 -1.25
CA LEU A 155 -3.31 -14.80 -1.71
C LEU A 155 -3.68 -16.06 -2.48
N VAL A 156 -4.59 -16.88 -1.96
CA VAL A 156 -5.05 -18.11 -2.62
C VAL A 156 -5.68 -17.79 -3.97
N VAL A 157 -6.61 -16.82 -4.03
CA VAL A 157 -7.23 -16.38 -5.30
C VAL A 157 -6.17 -15.88 -6.28
N THR A 158 -5.20 -15.10 -5.81
CA THR A 158 -4.11 -14.58 -6.64
C THR A 158 -3.23 -15.70 -7.22
N VAL A 159 -2.94 -16.74 -6.43
CA VAL A 159 -2.17 -17.91 -6.89
C VAL A 159 -2.96 -18.70 -7.93
N ILE A 160 -4.26 -18.90 -7.70
CA ILE A 160 -5.15 -19.57 -8.67
C ILE A 160 -5.18 -18.79 -9.98
N LEU A 161 -5.40 -17.47 -9.94
CA LEU A 161 -5.35 -16.62 -11.14
C LEU A 161 -4.00 -16.71 -11.85
N GLY A 162 -2.90 -16.67 -11.10
CA GLY A 162 -1.55 -16.84 -11.65
C GLY A 162 -1.39 -18.19 -12.36
N ALA A 163 -1.87 -19.28 -11.77
CA ALA A 163 -1.83 -20.61 -12.37
C ALA A 163 -2.67 -20.69 -13.65
N LEU A 164 -3.87 -20.08 -13.66
CA LEU A 164 -4.73 -20.02 -14.85
C LEU A 164 -4.15 -19.15 -15.98
N CYS A 165 -3.28 -18.20 -15.65
CA CYS A 165 -2.56 -17.39 -16.63
C CYS A 165 -1.35 -18.11 -17.25
N LEU A 166 -0.81 -19.17 -16.64
CA LEU A 166 0.36 -19.92 -17.16
C LEU A 166 0.21 -20.37 -18.62
N PRO A 167 -0.91 -21.01 -19.05
CA PRO A 167 -1.07 -21.40 -20.46
C PRO A 167 -1.07 -20.22 -21.43
N HIS A 168 -1.51 -19.03 -21.00
CA HIS A 168 -1.57 -17.82 -21.82
C HIS A 168 -0.26 -17.02 -21.81
N LEU A 169 0.73 -17.43 -21.02
CA LEU A 169 1.99 -16.69 -20.85
C LEU A 169 2.75 -16.56 -22.17
N GLY A 170 2.77 -17.62 -22.99
CA GLY A 170 3.48 -17.62 -24.27
C GLY A 170 2.90 -16.61 -25.28
N GLU A 171 1.60 -16.35 -25.24
CA GLU A 171 0.97 -15.30 -26.05
C GLU A 171 1.21 -13.92 -25.44
N GLY A 172 1.09 -13.79 -24.12
CA GLY A 172 1.35 -12.54 -23.40
C GLY A 172 2.77 -12.00 -23.63
N LEU A 173 3.79 -12.87 -23.67
CA LEU A 173 5.17 -12.47 -23.92
C LEU A 173 5.37 -11.85 -25.32
N LYS A 174 4.57 -12.25 -26.32
CA LYS A 174 4.65 -11.67 -27.68
C LYS A 174 4.15 -10.23 -27.74
N HIS A 175 3.29 -9.83 -26.80
CA HIS A 175 2.79 -8.46 -26.68
C HIS A 175 3.78 -7.54 -25.96
N ILE A 176 4.88 -8.06 -25.43
CA ILE A 176 5.93 -7.23 -24.83
C ILE A 176 6.67 -6.53 -25.96
N SER A 177 6.45 -5.23 -26.06
CA SER A 177 7.11 -4.38 -27.04
C SER A 177 7.64 -3.13 -26.34
N PHE A 178 8.92 -2.86 -26.50
CA PHE A 178 9.49 -1.59 -26.08
C PHE A 178 9.52 -0.64 -27.28
N THR A 179 8.56 0.26 -27.33
CA THR A 179 8.57 1.36 -28.31
C THR A 179 9.00 2.62 -27.58
N PRO A 180 10.25 3.10 -27.76
CA PRO A 180 10.74 4.26 -27.05
C PRO A 180 9.89 5.48 -27.40
N ARG A 181 9.22 6.06 -26.42
CA ARG A 181 8.61 7.40 -26.54
C ARG A 181 9.53 8.44 -25.92
N THR A 182 9.17 9.71 -26.08
CA THR A 182 9.86 10.81 -25.41
C THR A 182 10.02 10.54 -23.92
N VAL A 183 11.20 10.80 -23.37
CA VAL A 183 11.54 10.52 -21.95
C VAL A 183 10.51 11.07 -20.97
N GLY A 184 9.95 12.26 -21.25
CA GLY A 184 8.89 12.83 -20.41
C GLY A 184 7.60 11.99 -20.37
N VAL A 185 7.22 11.35 -21.47
CA VAL A 185 6.01 10.49 -21.54
C VAL A 185 6.26 9.17 -20.82
N GLU A 186 7.44 8.57 -20.99
CA GLU A 186 7.86 7.37 -20.24
C GLU A 186 7.90 7.65 -18.73
N TRP A 187 8.46 8.80 -18.34
CA TRP A 187 8.49 9.24 -16.94
C TRP A 187 7.09 9.40 -16.37
N VAL A 188 6.19 10.09 -17.07
CA VAL A 188 4.80 10.27 -16.62
C VAL A 188 4.10 8.91 -16.52
N SER A 189 4.28 8.01 -17.49
CA SER A 189 3.72 6.65 -17.44
C SER A 189 4.24 5.86 -16.25
N PHE A 190 5.53 5.99 -15.94
CA PHE A 190 6.14 5.36 -14.77
C PHE A 190 5.58 5.91 -13.45
N VAL A 191 5.38 7.23 -13.34
CA VAL A 191 4.80 7.88 -12.16
C VAL A 191 3.37 7.39 -11.88
N HIS A 192 2.55 7.15 -12.91
CA HIS A 192 1.22 6.58 -12.73
C HIS A 192 1.25 5.17 -12.12
N ILE A 193 2.30 4.39 -12.42
CA ILE A 193 2.48 3.01 -11.94
C ILE A 193 3.06 2.99 -10.52
N ILE A 194 3.88 4.00 -10.17
CA ILE A 194 4.46 4.18 -8.83
C ILE A 194 3.41 4.30 -7.73
N LEU A 195 2.14 4.57 -8.04
CA LEU A 195 1.05 4.61 -7.06
C LEU A 195 0.98 3.33 -6.19
N ALA A 196 1.45 2.18 -6.67
CA ALA A 196 1.52 0.94 -5.89
C ALA A 196 2.62 0.92 -4.81
N LEU A 197 3.45 1.96 -4.70
CA LEU A 197 4.47 2.08 -3.65
C LEU A 197 3.89 2.52 -2.29
N SER A 198 2.69 3.12 -2.26
CA SER A 198 2.18 3.85 -1.08
C SER A 198 2.04 3.00 0.20
N GLY A 199 1.91 1.67 0.07
CA GLY A 199 1.60 0.80 1.21
C GLY A 199 2.78 0.39 2.11
N VAL A 200 4.04 0.59 1.69
CA VAL A 200 5.20 0.15 2.52
C VAL A 200 5.36 0.96 3.80
N GLU A 201 4.80 2.17 3.86
CA GLU A 201 4.80 3.03 5.04
C GLU A 201 4.06 2.44 6.24
N ALA A 202 3.02 1.62 5.98
CA ALA A 202 2.21 1.04 7.04
C ALA A 202 3.05 0.20 8.01
N ILE A 203 4.09 -0.50 7.52
CA ILE A 203 4.92 -1.33 8.39
C ILE A 203 5.77 -0.49 9.34
N ALA A 204 6.31 0.64 8.86
CA ALA A 204 7.13 1.56 9.67
C ALA A 204 6.32 2.22 10.79
N ASN A 205 5.02 2.43 10.56
CA ASN A 205 4.11 2.93 11.59
C ASN A 205 3.74 1.86 12.63
N MET A 206 3.70 0.58 12.24
CA MET A 206 3.39 -0.54 13.12
C MET A 206 4.59 -1.06 13.95
N THR A 207 5.82 -0.72 13.59
CA THR A 207 7.05 -1.18 14.28
C THR A 207 7.00 -0.99 15.80
N GLY A 208 6.39 0.09 16.28
CA GLY A 208 6.28 0.40 17.71
C GLY A 208 5.45 -0.61 18.51
N VAL A 209 4.51 -1.32 17.87
CA VAL A 209 3.59 -2.28 18.51
C VAL A 209 3.89 -3.74 18.15
N MET A 210 4.92 -3.97 17.33
CA MET A 210 5.34 -5.32 16.92
C MET A 210 6.22 -6.00 17.96
N VAL A 211 6.07 -7.32 18.09
CA VAL A 211 6.85 -8.22 18.97
C VAL A 211 7.81 -9.07 18.18
#